data_AF-Q7TMZ4-F1
#
_entry.id   AF-Q7TMZ4-F1
#
_cell.length_a   1.000
_cell.length_b   1.000
_cell.length_c   1.000
_cell.angle_alpha   90.00
_cell.angle_beta   90.00
_cell.angle_gamma   90.00
#
_symmetry.space_group_name_H-M   'P 1'
#
loop_
_entity.id
_entity.type
_entity.pdbx_description
1 polymer ?
#
loop_
_entity_poly.entity_id
_entity_poly.type
_entity_poly.pdbx_seq_one_letter_code
_entity_poly.pdbx_strand_id
1 'polypeptide(L)'
;KFLPQENNDLALQPGDRIMLVDDSNEDWWKGKIGDRVGFFPANFVQRVRPGENVWRCCQPFSGNKEQGYMSLKENQICVGVSRSKDSDGFIRVSSGKKRGLVPADSLAEI
;
A
#
# COMPACT_ATOMS: atom_id res chain seq x y z
N LYS A 1 -6.20 6.41 -6.04
CA LYS A 1 -6.56 7.70 -5.40
C LYS A 1 -8.07 7.69 -5.15
N PHE A 2 -8.52 8.38 -4.12
CA PHE A 2 -9.93 8.64 -3.86
C PHE A 2 -10.17 10.15 -3.90
N LEU A 3 -11.12 10.57 -4.74
CA LEU A 3 -11.56 11.95 -4.82
C LEU A 3 -12.84 12.06 -3.98
N PRO A 4 -12.91 13.00 -3.01
CA PRO A 4 -14.11 13.24 -2.21
C PRO A 4 -15.35 13.45 -3.07
N GLN A 5 -16.45 12.82 -2.69
CA GLN A 5 -17.78 13.03 -3.27
C GLN A 5 -18.65 13.85 -2.31
N GLU A 6 -18.48 13.65 -1.01
CA GLU A 6 -19.21 14.34 0.06
C GLU A 6 -18.29 15.24 0.90
N ASN A 7 -18.86 16.22 1.62
CA ASN A 7 -18.10 17.16 2.45
C ASN A 7 -17.32 16.49 3.60
N ASN A 8 -17.76 15.30 4.04
CA ASN A 8 -17.15 14.52 5.10
C ASN A 8 -16.19 13.44 4.58
N ASP A 9 -15.93 13.38 3.28
CA ASP A 9 -14.99 12.44 2.69
C ASP A 9 -13.53 12.89 2.89
N LEU A 10 -12.66 11.93 3.15
CA LEU A 10 -11.22 12.12 3.27
C LEU A 10 -10.53 11.79 1.94
N ALA A 11 -10.09 12.81 1.21
CA ALA A 11 -9.32 12.61 -0.03
C ALA A 11 -8.06 11.77 0.23
N LEU A 12 -7.85 10.72 -0.58
CA LEU A 12 -6.70 9.81 -0.47
C LEU A 12 -5.81 9.85 -1.72
N GLN A 13 -4.51 10.00 -1.51
CA GLN A 13 -3.48 9.75 -2.52
C GLN A 13 -2.75 8.43 -2.24
N PRO A 14 -2.28 7.71 -3.30
CA PRO A 14 -1.45 6.53 -3.11
C PRO A 14 -0.19 6.86 -2.29
N GLY A 15 -0.05 6.20 -1.14
CA GLY A 15 1.07 6.41 -0.21
C GLY A 15 0.74 7.26 1.01
N ASP A 16 -0.45 7.87 1.09
CA ASP A 16 -0.88 8.59 2.29
C ASP A 16 -0.87 7.66 3.52
N ARG A 17 -0.35 8.18 4.63
CA ARG A 17 -0.41 7.52 5.94
C ARG A 17 -1.65 7.97 6.67
N ILE A 18 -2.53 7.00 6.97
CA ILE A 18 -3.84 7.24 7.58
C ILE A 18 -3.82 6.66 8.99
N MET A 19 -4.17 7.48 9.97
CA MET A 19 -4.53 6.99 11.30
C MET A 19 -6.01 6.58 11.27
N LEU A 20 -6.28 5.30 11.51
CA LEU A 20 -7.65 4.78 11.58
C LEU A 20 -8.34 5.34 12.83
N VAL A 21 -9.57 5.83 12.66
CA VAL A 21 -10.39 6.43 13.72
C VAL A 21 -11.62 5.56 14.01
N ASP A 22 -12.28 5.04 12.98
CA ASP A 22 -13.48 4.19 13.10
C ASP A 22 -13.57 3.23 11.92
N ASP A 23 -13.66 1.92 12.19
CA ASP A 23 -13.85 0.83 11.23
C ASP A 23 -15.12 0.00 11.49
N SER A 24 -16.09 0.56 12.23
CA SER A 24 -17.35 -0.11 12.57
C SER A 24 -18.25 -0.42 11.36
N ASN A 25 -18.07 0.29 10.26
CA ASN A 25 -18.72 0.02 8.98
C ASN A 25 -17.77 -0.75 8.04
N GLU A 26 -18.27 -1.75 7.33
CA GLU A 26 -17.45 -2.64 6.49
C GLU A 26 -16.92 -1.99 5.20
N ASP A 27 -17.65 -1.02 4.66
CA ASP A 27 -17.34 -0.39 3.37
C ASP A 27 -16.66 0.97 3.54
N TRP A 28 -17.00 1.72 4.59
CA TRP A 28 -16.56 3.09 4.81
C TRP A 28 -15.94 3.28 6.17
N TRP A 29 -14.64 3.54 6.19
CA TRP A 29 -13.90 3.81 7.40
C TRP A 29 -13.68 5.30 7.60
N LYS A 30 -13.57 5.71 8.85
CA LYS A 30 -13.16 7.06 9.22
C LYS A 30 -11.67 7.04 9.59
N GLY A 31 -10.93 8.03 9.11
CA GLY A 31 -9.53 8.19 9.50
C GLY A 31 -9.05 9.62 9.43
N LYS A 32 -7.76 9.78 9.73
CA LYS A 32 -7.09 11.08 9.84
C LYS A 32 -5.78 11.10 9.05
N ILE A 33 -5.57 12.16 8.27
CA ILE A 33 -4.31 12.48 7.57
C ILE A 33 -3.93 13.92 7.91
N GLY A 34 -2.84 14.11 8.66
CA GLY A 34 -2.51 15.43 9.23
C GLY A 34 -3.67 15.91 10.10
N ASP A 35 -4.23 17.08 9.82
CA ASP A 35 -5.40 17.63 10.52
C ASP A 35 -6.75 17.28 9.88
N ARG A 36 -6.75 16.64 8.71
CA ARG A 36 -7.98 16.27 7.98
C ARG A 36 -8.56 14.98 8.53
N VAL A 37 -9.87 14.95 8.78
CA VAL A 37 -10.62 13.78 9.23
C VAL A 37 -11.83 13.59 8.32
N GLY A 38 -12.09 12.35 7.92
CA GLY A 38 -13.25 12.04 7.08
C GLY A 38 -13.34 10.56 6.74
N PHE A 39 -14.32 10.23 5.90
CA PHE A 39 -14.62 8.87 5.47
C PHE A 39 -13.92 8.49 4.17
N PHE A 40 -13.58 7.22 4.01
CA PHE A 40 -13.01 6.67 2.79
C PHE A 40 -13.34 5.18 2.62
N PRO A 41 -13.29 4.63 1.39
CA PRO A 41 -13.54 3.22 1.16
C PRO A 41 -12.51 2.30 1.84
N ALA A 42 -12.96 1.33 2.63
CA ALA A 42 -12.09 0.41 3.37
C ALA A 42 -11.13 -0.38 2.45
N ASN A 43 -11.56 -0.69 1.21
CA ASN A 43 -10.78 -1.43 0.23
C ASN A 43 -9.69 -0.61 -0.49
N PHE A 44 -9.59 0.71 -0.24
CA PHE A 44 -8.57 1.57 -0.85
C PHE A 44 -7.29 1.67 -0.03
N VAL A 45 -7.32 1.15 1.20
CA VAL A 45 -6.19 1.22 2.13
C VAL A 45 -5.62 -0.16 2.39
N GLN A 46 -4.39 -0.17 2.90
CA GLN A 46 -3.72 -1.39 3.33
C GLN A 46 -3.07 -1.12 4.68
N ARG A 47 -3.22 -2.07 5.58
CA ARG A 47 -2.62 -2.00 6.91
C ARG A 47 -1.10 -2.12 6.83
N VAL A 48 -0.41 -1.22 7.53
CA VAL A 48 1.04 -1.25 7.76
C VAL A 48 1.28 -1.68 9.20
N ARG A 49 2.02 -2.77 9.40
CA ARG A 49 2.40 -3.26 10.73
C ARG A 49 3.69 -2.60 11.21
N PRO A 50 3.95 -2.56 12.53
CA PRO A 50 5.24 -2.14 13.05
C PRO A 50 6.39 -2.93 12.39
N GLY A 51 7.39 -2.20 11.90
CA GLY A 51 8.56 -2.77 11.19
C GLY A 51 8.36 -3.04 9.70
N GLU A 52 7.17 -2.81 9.13
CA GLU A 52 6.97 -2.82 7.67
C GLU A 52 7.30 -1.45 7.07
N ASN A 53 7.92 -1.45 5.90
CA ASN A 53 8.16 -0.27 5.09
C ASN A 53 7.05 -0.13 4.03
N VAL A 54 6.82 1.11 3.57
CA VAL A 54 5.90 1.42 2.48
C VAL A 54 6.71 1.79 1.25
N TRP A 55 6.35 1.20 0.12
CA TRP A 55 7.09 1.32 -1.13
C TRP A 55 6.16 1.78 -2.24
N ARG A 56 6.72 2.57 -3.16
CA ARG A 56 6.13 2.88 -4.46
C ARG A 56 6.93 2.15 -5.54
N CYS A 57 6.24 1.46 -6.43
CA CYS A 57 6.85 0.91 -7.63
C CYS A 57 7.34 2.02 -8.56
N CYS A 58 8.66 2.07 -8.81
CA CYS A 58 9.31 3.00 -9.73
C CYS A 58 9.62 2.34 -11.09
N GLN A 59 9.61 1.01 -11.18
CA GLN A 59 9.80 0.26 -12.44
C GLN A 59 8.80 -0.90 -12.52
N PRO A 60 7.93 -0.95 -13.55
CA PRO A 60 6.98 -2.06 -13.72
C PRO A 60 7.69 -3.42 -13.78
N PHE A 61 7.04 -4.45 -13.26
CA PHE A 61 7.58 -5.80 -13.23
C PHE A 61 6.52 -6.84 -13.57
N SER A 62 6.83 -7.73 -14.51
CA SER A 62 5.95 -8.84 -14.93
C SER A 62 6.30 -10.12 -14.18
N GLY A 63 5.83 -10.24 -12.94
CA GLY A 63 6.06 -11.43 -12.12
C GLY A 63 5.31 -12.68 -12.59
N ASN A 64 5.96 -13.84 -12.48
CA ASN A 64 5.35 -15.17 -12.63
C ASN A 64 4.73 -15.65 -11.30
N LYS A 65 3.40 -15.76 -11.26
CA LYS A 65 2.65 -16.18 -10.06
C LYS A 65 2.96 -17.61 -9.60
N GLU A 66 3.23 -18.54 -10.52
CA GLU A 66 3.54 -19.93 -10.18
C GLU A 66 4.87 -20.04 -9.42
N GLN A 67 5.78 -19.11 -9.68
CA GLN A 67 7.07 -18.98 -8.99
C GLN A 67 6.99 -18.04 -7.77
N GLY A 68 5.80 -17.52 -7.43
CA GLY A 68 5.59 -16.61 -6.31
C GLY A 68 5.99 -15.15 -6.57
N TYR A 69 6.32 -14.78 -7.81
CA TYR A 69 6.62 -13.41 -8.19
C TYR A 69 5.33 -12.63 -8.47
N MET A 70 5.19 -11.46 -7.85
CA MET A 70 4.01 -10.60 -8.02
C MET A 70 4.27 -9.54 -9.08
N SER A 71 3.34 -9.37 -10.03
CA SER A 71 3.46 -8.28 -11.01
C SER A 71 3.22 -6.92 -10.36
N LEU A 72 4.04 -5.93 -10.73
CA LEU A 72 3.94 -4.54 -10.30
C LEU A 72 3.63 -3.62 -11.47
N LYS A 73 2.73 -2.67 -11.23
CA LYS A 73 2.47 -1.52 -12.12
C LYS A 73 3.21 -0.29 -11.60
N GLU A 74 3.49 0.65 -12.49
CA GLU A 74 4.06 1.94 -12.12
C GLU A 74 3.21 2.62 -11.03
N ASN A 75 3.85 3.25 -10.05
CA ASN A 75 3.23 3.92 -8.91
C ASN A 75 2.38 3.03 -7.98
N GLN A 76 2.41 1.70 -8.16
CA GLN A 76 1.72 0.78 -7.26
C GLN A 76 2.33 0.82 -5.85
N ILE A 77 1.46 0.93 -4.85
CA ILE A 77 1.86 0.94 -3.43
C ILE A 77 1.98 -0.49 -2.92
N CYS A 78 3.08 -0.75 -2.23
CA CYS A 78 3.42 -2.04 -1.65
C CYS A 78 3.84 -1.86 -0.20
N VAL A 79 3.58 -2.86 0.64
CA VAL A 79 3.96 -2.89 2.04
C VAL A 79 4.71 -4.19 2.32
N GLY A 80 5.86 -4.09 2.97
CA GLY A 80 6.67 -5.25 3.34
C GLY A 80 7.94 -4.83 4.08
N VAL A 81 8.56 -5.80 4.74
CA VAL A 81 9.80 -5.59 5.48
C VAL A 81 10.98 -5.63 4.52
N SER A 82 11.81 -4.59 4.53
CA SER A 82 13.13 -4.64 3.89
C SER A 82 13.98 -5.74 4.56
N ARG A 83 14.34 -6.79 3.82
CA ARG A 83 15.28 -7.80 4.33
C ARG A 83 16.71 -7.33 4.09
N SER A 84 17.65 -7.88 4.87
CA SER A 84 19.09 -7.60 4.73
C SER A 84 19.58 -7.90 3.31
N LYS A 85 20.72 -7.30 2.94
CA LYS A 85 21.37 -7.35 1.61
C LYS A 85 21.69 -8.77 1.08
N ASP A 86 21.36 -9.82 1.83
CA ASP A 86 21.66 -11.22 1.52
C ASP A 86 20.52 -11.96 0.81
N SER A 87 19.33 -11.34 0.66
CA SER A 87 18.28 -11.88 -0.21
C SER A 87 18.59 -11.58 -1.67
N ASP A 88 18.27 -12.51 -2.60
CA ASP A 88 18.54 -12.53 -4.07
C ASP A 88 18.07 -11.32 -4.90
N GLY A 89 18.07 -10.10 -4.36
CA GLY A 89 17.51 -8.91 -4.97
C GLY A 89 15.99 -8.82 -4.90
N PHE A 90 15.30 -9.79 -4.27
CA PHE A 90 13.84 -9.79 -4.14
C PHE A 90 13.38 -9.53 -2.71
N ILE A 91 12.34 -8.71 -2.57
CA ILE A 91 11.64 -8.51 -1.31
C ILE A 91 10.21 -9.03 -1.39
N ARG A 92 9.72 -9.57 -0.25
CA ARG A 92 8.34 -10.05 -0.15
C ARG A 92 7.45 -8.91 0.30
N VAL A 93 6.54 -8.49 -0.57
CA VAL A 93 5.61 -7.40 -0.31
C VAL A 93 4.16 -7.84 -0.50
N SER A 94 3.26 -7.02 0.00
CA SER A 94 1.82 -7.10 -0.20
C SER A 94 1.29 -5.81 -0.81
N SER A 95 0.31 -5.92 -1.70
CA SER A 95 -0.35 -4.78 -2.35
C SER A 95 -1.84 -5.07 -2.45
N GLY A 96 -2.62 -4.44 -1.57
CA GLY A 96 -4.02 -4.82 -1.32
C GLY A 96 -4.14 -6.30 -0.95
N LYS A 97 -4.93 -7.05 -1.72
CA LYS A 97 -5.13 -8.51 -1.52
C LYS A 97 -4.02 -9.38 -2.11
N LYS A 98 -3.07 -8.82 -2.87
CA LYS A 98 -2.00 -9.58 -3.53
C LYS A 98 -0.74 -9.60 -2.65
N ARG A 99 0.02 -10.69 -2.74
CA ARG A 99 1.32 -10.85 -2.06
C ARG A 99 2.26 -11.64 -2.95
N GLY A 100 3.55 -11.32 -2.91
CA GLY A 100 4.57 -12.09 -3.59
C GLY A 100 5.95 -11.46 -3.47
N LEU A 101 6.91 -12.05 -4.17
CA LEU A 101 8.26 -11.54 -4.32
C LEU A 101 8.31 -10.53 -5.47
N VAL A 102 9.02 -9.43 -5.25
CA VAL A 102 9.26 -8.39 -6.27
C VAL A 102 10.71 -7.93 -6.20
N PRO A 103 11.32 -7.51 -7.32
CA PRO A 103 12.68 -6.97 -7.32
C PRO A 103 12.78 -5.72 -6.43
N ALA A 104 13.81 -5.64 -5.59
CA ALA A 104 14.01 -4.51 -4.68
C ALA A 104 14.32 -3.20 -5.42
N ASP A 105 15.00 -3.29 -6.57
CA ASP A 105 15.32 -2.17 -7.46
C ASP A 105 14.09 -1.57 -8.16
N SER A 106 12.98 -2.33 -8.23
CA SER A 106 11.70 -1.85 -8.76
C SER A 106 10.91 -0.98 -7.78
N LEU A 107 11.40 -0.81 -6.55
CA LEU A 107 10.71 -0.13 -5.45
C LEU A 107 11.51 1.05 -4.90
N ALA A 108 10.81 2.14 -4.60
CA ALA A 108 11.32 3.30 -3.87
C ALA A 108 10.54 3.46 -2.55
N GLU A 109 11.25 3.62 -1.43
CA GLU A 109 10.63 3.81 -0.10
C GLU A 109 9.93 5.18 0.00
N ILE A 110 8.79 5.23 0.69
CA ILE A 110 7.97 6.45 0.87
C ILE A 110 7.41 6.64 2.29
#